data_AF-A0A7C7KWH1-F1
#
_entry.id   AF-A0A7C7KWH1-F1
#
_cell.length_a   1.000
_cell.length_b   1.000
_cell.length_c   1.000
_cell.angle_alpha   90.00
_cell.angle_beta   90.00
_cell.angle_gamma   90.00
#
_symmetry.space_group_name_H-M   'P 1'
#
loop_
_entity.id
_entity.type
_entity.pdbx_description
1 polymer ?
#
loop_
_entity_poly.entity_id
_entity_poly.type
_entity_poly.pdbx_seq_one_letter_code
_entity_poly.pdbx_strand_id
1 'polypeptide(L)' 'SPVFVTLRMPALLTGKCGRCEYRMICYGCRARAYYATGDMMSEEPLCVYQPKSMRSGAHQSP' A
#
# COMPACT_ATOMS: atom_id res chain seq x y z
N SER A 1 6.89 -17.44 13.38
CA SER A 1 7.42 -16.06 13.52
C SER A 1 6.27 -15.07 13.35
N PRO A 2 6.11 -14.09 14.26
CA PRO A 2 5.07 -13.06 14.18
C PRO A 2 5.10 -12.26 12.87
N VAL A 3 6.29 -12.03 12.30
CA VAL A 3 6.48 -11.27 11.06
C VAL A 3 5.68 -11.86 9.90
N PHE A 4 5.73 -13.18 9.71
CA PHE A 4 5.00 -13.82 8.60
C PHE A 4 3.48 -13.77 8.77
N VAL A 5 2.99 -13.65 10.00
CA VAL A 5 1.56 -13.46 10.26
C VAL A 5 1.16 -12.06 9.81
N THR A 6 1.90 -11.03 10.24
CA THR A 6 1.69 -9.63 9.84
C THR A 6 1.71 -9.45 8.32
N LEU A 7 2.68 -10.04 7.61
CA LEU A 7 2.79 -9.91 6.15
C LEU A 7 1.61 -10.51 5.37
N ARG A 8 0.78 -11.34 6.00
CA ARG A 8 -0.44 -11.92 5.40
C ARG A 8 -1.72 -11.22 5.84
N MET A 9 -1.63 -10.12 6.59
CA MET A 9 -2.77 -9.38 7.10
C MET A 9 -2.99 -8.08 6.31
N PRO A 10 -3.86 -8.08 5.28
CA PRO A 10 -4.13 -6.89 4.46
C PRO A 10 -4.85 -5.79 5.23
N ALA A 11 -5.46 -6.12 6.37
CA ALA A 11 -6.08 -5.16 7.28
C ALA A 11 -5.05 -4.24 7.95
N LEU A 12 -3.77 -4.63 7.99
CA LEU A 12 -2.71 -3.84 8.60
C LEU A 12 -2.02 -2.90 7.61
N LEU A 13 -2.30 -2.98 6.31
CA LEU A 13 -1.76 -2.06 5.31
C LEU A 13 -2.25 -0.63 5.60
N THR A 14 -1.33 0.34 5.55
CA THR A 14 -1.63 1.75 5.80
C THR A 14 -1.53 2.58 4.51
N GLY A 15 -1.88 3.87 4.60
CA GLY A 15 -1.84 4.80 3.48
C GLY A 15 -2.70 4.39 2.27
N LYS A 16 -2.22 4.68 1.06
CA LYS A 16 -2.85 4.30 -0.22
C LYS A 16 -3.07 2.79 -0.32
N CYS A 17 -2.13 1.99 0.17
CA CYS A 17 -2.23 0.53 0.13
C CYS A 17 -3.36 0.01 1.02
N GLY A 18 -3.63 0.65 2.16
CA GLY A 18 -4.76 0.31 3.04
C GLY A 18 -6.14 0.57 2.43
N ARG A 19 -6.25 1.53 1.50
CA ARG A 19 -7.51 1.91 0.83
C ARG A 19 -7.61 1.44 -0.63
N CYS A 20 -6.59 0.73 -1.11
CA CYS A 20 -6.50 0.23 -2.48
C CYS A 20 -7.44 -0.95 -2.70
N GLU A 21 -8.19 -0.92 -3.80
CA GLU A 21 -9.04 -2.03 -4.24
C GLU A 21 -8.26 -3.33 -4.50
N TYR A 22 -6.94 -3.25 -4.71
CA TYR A 22 -6.07 -4.39 -4.94
C TYR A 22 -5.33 -4.89 -3.68
N ARG A 23 -5.64 -4.35 -2.50
CA ARG A 23 -4.92 -4.64 -1.24
C ARG A 23 -4.93 -6.13 -0.84
N MET A 24 -5.92 -6.90 -1.30
CA MET A 24 -6.05 -8.34 -1.02
C MET A 24 -5.17 -9.21 -1.90
N ILE A 25 -4.62 -8.68 -3.00
CA ILE A 25 -3.85 -9.46 -4.01
C ILE A 25 -2.45 -8.91 -4.24
N CYS A 26 -2.28 -7.58 -4.28
CA CYS A 26 -1.02 -6.96 -4.67
C CYS A 26 -0.08 -6.82 -3.48
N TYR A 27 -0.60 -6.31 -2.35
CA TYR A 27 0.13 -5.89 -1.14
C TYR A 27 1.27 -4.88 -1.38
N GLY A 28 1.81 -4.71 -2.59
CA GLY A 28 3.07 -4.00 -2.86
C GLY A 28 4.28 -4.73 -2.28
N CYS A 29 5.49 -4.25 -2.62
CA CYS A 29 6.74 -4.80 -2.11
C CYS A 29 7.00 -4.38 -0.65
N ARG A 30 6.85 -5.33 0.29
CA ARG A 30 7.00 -5.07 1.73
C ARG A 30 8.44 -4.76 2.14
N ALA A 31 9.41 -5.31 1.41
CA ALA A 31 10.83 -4.99 1.60
C ALA A 31 11.14 -3.52 1.25
N ARG A 32 10.59 -3.00 0.13
CA ARG A 32 10.75 -1.60 -0.26
C ARG A 32 10.07 -0.64 0.72
N ALA A 33 8.86 -0.97 1.17
CA ALA A 33 8.17 -0.21 2.20
C ALA A 33 9.04 -0.10 3.47
N TYR A 34 9.56 -1.22 3.98
CA TYR A 34 10.43 -1.22 5.15
C TYR A 34 11.75 -0.46 4.94
N TYR A 35 12.41 -0.63 3.79
CA TYR A 35 13.64 0.11 3.47
C TYR A 35 13.41 1.63 3.49
N ALA A 36 12.27 2.10 2.95
CA ALA A 36 11.99 3.52 2.82
C ALA A 36 11.49 4.16 4.13
N THR A 37 10.74 3.43 4.95
CA THR A 37 10.00 4.03 6.08
C THR A 37 10.29 3.39 7.44
N GLY A 38 10.92 2.22 7.47
CA GLY A 38 10.99 1.37 8.66
C GLY A 38 9.69 0.63 9.00
N ASP A 39 8.63 0.77 8.20
CA ASP A 39 7.35 0.09 8.37
C ASP A 39 7.00 -0.79 7.16
N MET A 40 7.02 -2.11 7.36
CA MET A 40 6.68 -3.11 6.33
C MET A 40 5.23 -3.00 5.84
N MET A 41 4.32 -2.42 6.62
CA MET A 41 2.90 -2.29 6.28
C MET A 41 2.54 -0.91 5.70
N SER A 42 3.53 -0.03 5.56
CA SER A 42 3.39 1.25 4.88
C SER A 42 3.26 1.12 3.36
N GLU A 43 3.06 2.25 2.69
CA GLU A 43 2.94 2.32 1.25
C GLU A 43 4.21 1.84 0.53
N GLU A 44 4.02 1.23 -0.64
CA GLU A 44 5.14 0.96 -1.54
C GLU A 44 5.47 2.24 -2.34
N PRO A 45 6.69 2.81 -2.19
CA PRO A 45 7.01 4.15 -2.69
C PRO A 45 7.04 4.25 -4.22
N LEU A 46 7.29 3.15 -4.94
CA LEU A 46 7.35 3.14 -6.41
C LEU A 46 6.03 2.72 -7.06
N CYS A 47 4.98 2.46 -6.27
CA CYS A 47 3.67 2.13 -6.81
C CYS A 47 3.01 3.39 -7.38
N VAL A 48 2.88 3.46 -8.70
CA VAL A 48 2.26 4.60 -9.43
C VAL A 48 0.73 4.54 -9.45
N TYR A 49 0.13 3.45 -8.96
CA TYR A 49 -1.32 3.29 -8.96
C TYR A 49 -1.99 4.17 -7.91
N GLN A 50 -2.98 4.95 -8.33
CA GLN A 50 -3.83 5.73 -7.43
C GLN A 50 -5.16 4.98 -7.19
N PRO A 51 -5.47 4.59 -5.94
CA PRO A 51 -6.74 3.93 -5.61
C PRO A 51 -7.96 4.73 -6.07
N LYS A 52 -8.99 4.05 -6.58
CA LYS A 52 -10.26 4.71 -6.95
C LYS A 52 -10.88 5.46 -5.79
N SER A 53 -10.77 4.92 -4.58
CA SER A 53 -11.24 5.54 -3.34
C SER A 53 -10.55 6.88 -3.01
N MET A 54 -9.38 7.14 -3.58
CA MET A 54 -8.60 8.36 -3.40
C MET A 54 -8.69 9.32 -4.59
N ARG A 55 -9.43 8.97 -5.65
CA ARG A 55 -9.70 9.87 -6.78
C ARG A 55 -10.84 10.83 -6.42
N SER A 56 -10.55 11.81 -5.58
CA SER A 56 -11.48 12.90 -5.27
C SER A 56 -11.42 13.96 -6.38
N GLY A 57 -12.27 13.87 -7.40
CA GLY A 57 -12.74 15.02 -8.22
C GLY A 57 -11.72 16.02 -8.78
N ALA A 58 -10.43 15.71 -8.88
CA ALA A 58 -9.41 16.64 -9.35
C ALA A 58 -9.00 16.30 -10.78
N HIS A 59 -9.39 17.21 -11.67
CA HIS A 59 -8.77 17.56 -12.94
C HIS A 59 -7.46 16.81 -13.23
N GLN A 60 -7.52 15.91 -14.20
CA GLN A 60 -6.35 15.40 -14.90
C GLN A 60 -5.74 16.61 -15.64
N SER A 61 -4.78 17.30 -15.03
CA SER A 61 -3.89 18.17 -15.81
C SER A 61 -2.92 17.30 -16.59
N PRO A 62 -2.59 17.69 -17.83
CA PRO A 62 -1.97 16.84 -18.86
C PRO A 62 -0.60 16.27 -18.46
#